data_AF-A0A061P5U0-F1
#
_entry.id   AF-A0A061P5U0-F1
#
_cell.length_a   1.000
_cell.length_b   1.000
_cell.length_c   1.000
_cell.angle_alpha   90.00
_cell.angle_beta   90.00
_cell.angle_gamma   90.00
#
_symmetry.space_group_name_H-M   'P 1'
#
loop_
_entity.id
_entity.type
_entity.pdbx_description
1 polymer ?
#
loop_
_entity_poly.entity_id
_entity_poly.type
_entity_poly.pdbx_seq_one_letter_code
_entity_poly.pdbx_strand_id
1 'polypeptide(L)' 'MSCHDNIEGGGGDSAGPALQGYGAEQVLDAIFEGPGSMSANLLDGQEAESIANYIAEHG' A
#
# COMPACT_ATOMS: atom_id res chain seq x y z
N MET A 1 -0.64 -3.09 8.77
CA MET A 1 -0.06 -1.92 9.45
C MET A 1 1.37 -2.13 9.99
N SER A 2 2.08 -3.24 9.71
CA SER A 2 3.47 -3.38 10.21
C SER A 2 4.54 -2.70 9.35
N CYS A 3 4.21 -2.31 8.11
CA CYS A 3 5.11 -1.58 7.20
C CYS A 3 4.59 -0.17 6.90
N HIS A 4 3.27 0.00 6.84
CA HIS A 4 2.61 1.30 6.74
C HIS A 4 1.85 1.50 8.04
N ASP A 5 2.44 2.25 8.97
CA ASP A 5 1.96 2.43 10.35
C ASP A 5 0.51 2.91 10.40
N ASN A 6 0.11 3.76 9.44
CA ASN A 6 -1.26 4.16 9.16
C ASN A 6 -1.39 4.59 7.69
N ILE A 7 -2.63 4.79 7.21
CA ILE A 7 -2.89 5.34 5.87
C ILE A 7 -2.24 6.72 5.70
N GLU A 8 -2.26 7.55 6.75
CA GLU A 8 -1.61 8.86 6.76
C GLU A 8 -0.07 8.80 6.73
N GLY A 9 0.50 7.58 6.85
CA GLY A 9 1.93 7.33 6.96
C GLY A 9 2.45 7.52 8.38
N GLY A 10 3.30 6.59 8.80
CA GLY A 10 4.21 6.81 9.92
C GLY A 10 5.58 7.11 9.34
N GLY A 11 5.99 8.37 9.36
CA GLY A 11 7.34 8.76 8.99
C GLY A 11 8.33 8.25 10.03
N GLY A 12 8.97 7.12 9.74
CA GLY A 12 10.11 6.59 10.48
C GLY A 12 11.01 5.78 9.55
N ASP A 13 12.30 5.69 9.86
CA ASP A 13 13.35 5.08 9.02
C ASP A 13 13.11 3.60 8.60
N SER A 14 12.06 2.97 9.13
CA SER A 14 11.66 1.57 8.86
C SER A 14 10.22 1.42 8.33
N ALA A 15 9.48 2.51 8.11
CA ALA A 15 8.08 2.50 7.66
C ALA A 15 7.97 3.01 6.22
N GLY A 16 7.18 2.30 5.40
CA GLY A 16 6.89 2.63 4.02
C GLY A 16 6.19 3.99 3.87
N PRO A 17 6.06 4.51 2.64
CA PRO A 17 5.46 5.82 2.40
C PRO A 17 4.03 5.91 2.94
N ALA A 18 3.59 7.13 3.22
CA ALA A 18 2.17 7.41 3.45
C ALA A 18 1.35 6.90 2.28
N LEU A 19 0.21 6.29 2.56
CA LEU A 19 -0.68 5.76 1.53
C LEU A 19 -1.70 6.82 1.06
N GLN A 20 -1.68 7.98 1.71
CA GLN A 20 -2.60 9.08 1.46
C GLN A 20 -2.46 9.64 0.03
N GLY A 21 -3.58 9.78 -0.67
CA GLY A 21 -3.64 10.31 -2.04
C GLY A 21 -3.20 9.36 -3.16
N TYR A 22 -2.91 8.09 -2.87
CA TYR A 22 -2.68 7.09 -3.93
C TYR A 22 -4.00 6.50 -4.44
N GLY A 23 -4.13 6.38 -5.76
CA GLY A 23 -5.27 5.70 -6.39
C GLY A 23 -5.17 4.18 -6.31
N ALA A 24 -6.31 3.49 -6.50
CA ALA A 24 -6.39 2.04 -6.37
C ALA A 24 -5.41 1.30 -7.31
N GLU A 25 -5.29 1.74 -8.56
CA GLU A 25 -4.34 1.16 -9.52
C GLU A 25 -2.89 1.28 -9.05
N GLN A 26 -2.49 2.44 -8.52
CA GLN A 26 -1.13 2.66 -8.02
C GLN A 26 -0.82 1.79 -6.80
N VAL A 27 -1.82 1.60 -5.92
CA VAL A 27 -1.69 0.71 -4.76
C VAL A 27 -1.59 -0.75 -5.22
N LEU A 28 -2.41 -1.14 -6.20
CA LEU A 28 -2.42 -2.50 -6.75
C LEU A 28 -1.07 -2.82 -7.43
N ASP A 29 -0.56 -1.89 -8.24
CA ASP A 29 0.75 -2.01 -8.87
C ASP A 29 1.86 -2.13 -7.81
N ALA A 30 1.80 -1.33 -6.74
CA ALA A 30 2.78 -1.42 -5.66
C ALA A 30 2.72 -2.78 -4.93
N ILE A 31 1.53 -3.36 -4.74
CA ILE A 31 1.35 -4.70 -4.15
C ILE A 31 2.01 -5.78 -5.02
N PHE A 32 1.88 -5.67 -6.34
CA PHE A 32 2.43 -6.66 -7.27
C PHE A 32 3.92 -6.48 -7.55
N GLU A 33 4.38 -5.24 -7.73
CA GLU A 33 5.76 -4.94 -8.10
C GLU A 33 6.70 -4.87 -6.90
N GLY A 34 6.20 -4.48 -5.72
CA GLY A 34 7.02 -4.32 -4.52
C GLY A 34 8.10 -3.24 -4.67
N PRO A 35 7.72 -1.95 -4.75
CA PRO A 35 8.70 -0.88 -4.95
C PRO A 35 9.58 -0.66 -3.73
N GLY A 36 10.86 -0.32 -3.98
CA GLY A 36 11.83 -0.01 -2.93
C GLY A 36 12.16 -1.23 -2.07
N SER A 37 11.81 -1.17 -0.79
CA SER A 37 12.00 -2.27 0.18
C SER A 37 10.72 -3.10 0.39
N MET A 38 9.62 -2.78 -0.29
CA MET A 38 8.38 -3.54 -0.21
C MET A 38 8.53 -4.84 -1.01
N SER A 39 8.10 -5.97 -0.44
CA SER A 39 8.10 -7.24 -1.18
C SER A 39 7.03 -7.24 -2.26
N ALA A 40 7.36 -7.79 -3.42
CA ALA A 40 6.42 -8.03 -4.51
C ALA A 40 5.41 -9.14 -4.16
N ASN A 41 4.21 -9.06 -4.74
CA ASN A 41 3.14 -10.06 -4.63
C ASN A 41 2.76 -10.39 -3.18
N LEU A 42 2.62 -9.36 -2.33
CA LEU A 42 2.21 -9.54 -0.93
C LEU A 42 0.77 -10.04 -0.79
N LEU A 43 -0.09 -9.66 -1.73
CA LEU A 43 -1.48 -10.10 -1.86
C LEU A 43 -1.75 -10.40 -3.33
N ASP A 44 -2.78 -11.20 -3.59
CA ASP A 44 -3.23 -11.51 -4.94
C ASP A 44 -4.77 -11.46 -5.09
N GLY A 45 -5.20 -11.47 -6.35
CA GLY A 45 -6.61 -11.53 -6.75
C GLY A 45 -7.49 -10.49 -6.06
N GLN A 46 -8.67 -10.92 -5.62
CA GLN A 46 -9.71 -10.04 -5.05
C GLN A 46 -9.28 -9.38 -3.74
N GLU A 47 -8.35 -9.98 -3.00
CA GLU A 47 -7.87 -9.39 -1.74
C GLU A 47 -7.00 -8.16 -2.01
N ALA A 48 -6.11 -8.24 -3.01
CA ALA A 48 -5.31 -7.11 -3.45
C ALA A 48 -6.21 -5.96 -3.96
N GLU A 49 -7.22 -6.27 -4.78
CA GLU A 49 -8.17 -5.29 -5.30
C GLU A 49 -9.00 -4.62 -4.18
N SER A 50 -9.47 -5.40 -3.20
CA SER A 50 -10.26 -4.88 -2.08
C SER A 50 -9.46 -3.90 -1.22
N ILE A 51 -8.20 -4.25 -0.90
CA ILE A 51 -7.30 -3.37 -0.13
C ILE A 51 -6.94 -2.12 -0.93
N ALA A 52 -6.66 -2.26 -2.21
CA ALA A 52 -6.34 -1.14 -3.09
C ALA A 52 -7.50 -0.12 -3.15
N ASN A 53 -8.73 -0.59 -3.31
CA ASN A 53 -9.92 0.27 -3.29
C ASN A 53 -10.14 0.92 -1.93
N TYR A 54 -9.96 0.18 -0.83
CA TYR A 54 -10.09 0.74 0.51
C TYR A 54 -9.11 1.90 0.75
N ILE A 55 -7.84 1.73 0.36
CA ILE A 55 -6.81 2.78 0.47
C ILE A 55 -7.14 3.98 -0.42
N ALA A 56 -7.64 3.76 -1.63
CA ALA A 56 -8.01 4.86 -2.53
C ALA A 56 -9.20 5.69 -2.04
N GLU A 57 -10.10 5.09 -1.25
CA GLU A 57 -11.28 5.77 -0.70
C GLU A 57 -11.01 6.42 0.67
N HIS A 58 -10.07 5.87 1.45
CA HIS A 58 -9.86 6.25 2.85
C HIS A 58 -8.45 6.81 3.14
N GLY A 59 -7.59 6.84 2.13
CA GLY A 59 -6.33 7.58 2.10
C GLY A 59 -6.45 8.85 1.27
#